data_AF-A0A7V0JJ08-F1
#
_entry.id   AF-A0A7V0JJ08-F1
#
_cell.length_a   1.000
_cell.length_b   1.000
_cell.length_c   1.000
_cell.angle_alpha   90.00
_cell.angle_beta   90.00
_cell.angle_gamma   90.00
#
_symmetry.space_group_name_H-M   'P 1'
#
loop_
_entity.id
_entity.type
_entity.pdbx_description
1 polymer ?
#
loop_
_entity_poly.entity_id
_entity_poly.type
_entity_poly.pdbx_seq_one_letter_code
_entity_poly.pdbx_strand_id
1 'polypeptide(L)'
;MIRQKKKLCHLLIFAILTFLPACTGCQPAPEPVIEASPGWLESIPKDQTYYYAVGISGPTPRVADAWDQAIRRARAELGRVIISHVTSKDTIISTSNGKYVTQIVKILSDSELNYTEVIERWADKSGLYGPPGHFYVLVRMEKVRAESVLRSIK
;
A
#
# COMPACT_ATOMS: atom_id res chain seq x y z
N MET A 1 38.40 78.05 23.23
CA MET A 1 37.95 76.82 23.91
C MET A 1 37.03 77.18 25.08
N ILE A 2 36.14 76.26 25.42
CA ILE A 2 34.72 76.45 25.76
C ILE A 2 34.45 76.75 27.24
N ARG A 3 33.33 77.46 27.46
CA ARG A 3 32.75 77.95 28.72
C ARG A 3 31.51 77.10 29.07
N GLN A 4 31.13 77.14 30.36
CA GLN A 4 29.79 76.83 30.94
C GLN A 4 29.49 75.36 31.26
N LYS A 5 28.66 74.98 32.24
CA LYS A 5 28.22 75.46 33.58
C LYS A 5 27.38 74.29 34.13
N LYS A 6 27.38 74.09 35.45
CA LYS A 6 26.58 73.08 36.17
C LYS A 6 25.06 73.30 36.01
N LYS A 7 24.29 72.20 36.03
CA LYS A 7 22.92 72.00 36.59
C LYS A 7 22.43 70.61 36.13
N LEU A 8 22.43 69.58 36.98
CA LEU A 8 21.35 69.19 37.91
C LEU A 8 19.94 69.29 37.28
N CYS A 9 19.41 68.16 36.80
CA CYS A 9 17.98 67.93 36.63
C CYS A 9 17.69 66.43 36.66
N HIS A 10 16.68 66.09 37.46
CA HIS A 10 16.09 64.77 37.71
C HIS A 10 15.92 63.84 36.50
N LEU A 11 16.12 62.54 36.70
CA LEU A 11 15.08 61.49 36.77
C LEU A 11 15.78 60.12 36.78
N LEU A 12 15.81 59.39 37.90
CA LEU A 12 14.81 58.37 38.29
C LEU A 12 14.58 57.27 37.24
N ILE A 13 15.26 56.14 37.46
CA ILE A 13 14.74 54.75 37.46
C ILE A 13 13.81 54.36 36.29
N PHE A 14 14.26 53.48 35.39
CA PHE A 14 13.74 52.10 35.23
C PHE A 14 14.37 51.46 34.00
N ALA A 15 15.12 50.38 34.24
CA ALA A 15 15.40 49.37 33.24
C ALA A 15 14.08 48.75 32.79
N ILE A 16 13.80 48.68 31.49
CA ILE A 16 13.09 47.56 30.86
C ILE A 16 13.54 47.53 29.39
N LEU A 17 14.28 46.47 29.07
CA LEU A 17 14.64 46.04 27.73
C LEU A 17 13.40 45.35 27.13
N THR A 18 12.51 46.08 26.44
CA THR A 18 11.39 45.45 25.72
C THR A 18 11.85 45.01 24.33
N PHE A 19 12.32 43.77 24.25
CA PHE A 19 12.46 43.01 23.02
C PHE A 19 11.04 42.63 22.55
N LEU A 20 10.55 43.25 21.48
CA LEU A 20 9.27 42.92 20.85
C LEU A 20 9.33 41.48 20.30
N PRO A 21 8.51 40.53 20.78
CA PRO A 21 8.36 39.26 20.10
C PRO A 21 7.44 39.51 18.90
N ALA A 22 7.98 39.29 17.70
CA ALA A 22 7.19 39.19 16.49
C ALA A 22 6.09 38.14 16.72
N CYS A 23 4.81 38.54 16.54
CA CYS A 23 3.71 37.59 16.46
C CYS A 23 3.98 36.65 15.29
N THR A 24 4.50 35.48 15.63
CA THR A 24 4.58 34.31 14.78
C THR A 24 3.22 34.07 14.14
N GLY A 25 3.20 34.11 12.81
CA GLY A 25 2.02 33.77 12.03
C GLY A 25 1.52 32.38 12.42
N CYS A 26 0.21 32.27 12.62
CA CYS A 26 -0.48 30.99 12.66
C CYS A 26 -0.27 30.30 11.31
N GLN A 27 0.71 29.40 11.23
CA GLN A 27 0.70 28.41 10.16
C GLN A 27 -0.48 27.48 10.44
N PRO A 28 -1.43 27.31 9.50
CA PRO A 28 -2.45 26.29 9.64
C PRO A 28 -1.76 24.95 9.85
N ALA A 29 -2.23 24.19 10.85
CA ALA A 29 -1.74 22.85 11.11
C ALA A 29 -1.79 22.05 9.79
N PRO A 30 -0.78 21.22 9.48
CA PRO A 30 -0.80 20.39 8.30
C PRO A 30 -2.12 19.62 8.26
N GLU A 31 -2.89 19.82 7.19
CA GLU A 31 -4.14 19.10 6.97
C GLU A 31 -3.81 17.60 7.00
N PRO A 32 -4.55 16.77 7.76
CA PRO A 32 -4.22 15.37 7.90
C PRO A 32 -4.20 14.73 6.51
N VAL A 33 -3.06 14.14 6.14
CA VAL A 33 -2.94 13.35 4.91
C VAL A 33 -3.83 12.12 5.11
N ILE A 34 -5.06 12.18 4.60
CA ILE A 34 -5.94 11.02 4.53
C ILE A 34 -5.30 10.09 3.50
N GLU A 35 -4.69 9.01 3.98
CA GLU A 35 -4.11 7.96 3.15
C GLU A 35 -5.26 7.26 2.42
N ALA A 36 -5.66 7.82 1.26
CA ALA A 36 -6.81 7.36 0.50
C ALA A 36 -6.64 5.89 0.07
N SER A 37 -7.74 5.14 0.06
CA SER A 37 -7.73 3.76 -0.42
C SER A 37 -7.42 3.72 -1.92
N PRO A 38 -6.48 2.87 -2.35
CA PRO A 38 -6.19 2.72 -3.77
C PRO A 38 -7.40 2.22 -4.57
N GLY A 39 -7.60 2.74 -5.78
CA GLY A 39 -8.74 2.36 -6.63
C GLY A 39 -8.78 0.88 -7.03
N TRP A 40 -7.64 0.17 -7.00
CA TRP A 40 -7.59 -1.26 -7.28
C TRP A 40 -8.25 -2.13 -6.19
N LEU A 41 -8.55 -1.56 -5.02
CA LEU A 41 -9.35 -2.23 -3.99
C LEU A 41 -10.82 -2.32 -4.41
N GLU A 42 -11.35 -1.30 -5.08
CA GLU A 42 -12.73 -1.28 -5.58
C GLU A 42 -12.86 -2.04 -6.91
N SER A 43 -11.87 -1.89 -7.79
CA SER A 43 -11.89 -2.50 -9.11
C SER A 43 -10.51 -3.00 -9.52
N ILE A 44 -10.34 -4.32 -9.52
CA ILE A 44 -9.11 -4.97 -9.96
C ILE A 44 -8.79 -4.56 -11.41
N PRO A 45 -7.54 -4.11 -11.69
CA PRO A 45 -7.14 -3.74 -13.04
C PRO A 45 -7.39 -4.86 -14.05
N LYS A 46 -7.81 -4.49 -15.26
CA LYS A 46 -8.00 -5.41 -16.37
C LYS A 46 -7.28 -4.85 -17.59
N ASP A 47 -6.36 -5.63 -18.14
CA ASP A 47 -5.74 -5.33 -19.42
C ASP A 47 -5.50 -6.62 -20.22
N GLN A 48 -4.92 -6.50 -21.41
CA GLN A 48 -4.69 -7.64 -22.30
C GLN A 48 -3.40 -8.42 -21.98
N THR A 49 -2.48 -7.84 -21.21
CA THR A 49 -1.10 -8.32 -21.02
C THR A 49 -0.93 -9.07 -19.70
N TYR A 50 -1.67 -8.68 -18.66
CA TYR A 50 -1.50 -9.19 -17.31
C TYR A 50 -2.80 -9.75 -16.73
N TYR A 51 -2.65 -10.72 -15.85
CA TYR A 51 -3.64 -11.06 -14.83
C TYR A 51 -3.29 -10.34 -13.54
N TYR A 52 -4.30 -9.92 -12.79
CA TYR A 52 -4.15 -9.24 -11.50
C TYR A 52 -4.94 -9.98 -10.42
N ALA A 53 -4.46 -9.89 -9.19
CA ALA A 53 -5.20 -10.35 -8.03
C ALA A 53 -4.78 -9.60 -6.77
N VAL A 54 -5.66 -9.59 -5.78
CA VAL A 54 -5.42 -8.96 -4.47
C VAL A 54 -5.39 -10.03 -3.39
N GLY A 55 -4.41 -9.93 -2.52
CA GLY A 55 -4.34 -10.70 -1.28
C GLY A 55 -4.48 -9.80 -0.07
N ILE A 56 -5.10 -10.35 0.96
CA ILE A 56 -5.46 -9.63 2.17
C ILE A 56 -4.90 -10.37 3.38
N SER A 57 -4.24 -9.67 4.28
CA SER A 57 -3.93 -10.16 5.62
C SER A 57 -4.58 -9.29 6.67
N GLY A 58 -5.06 -9.90 7.75
CA GLY A 58 -5.35 -9.18 8.97
C GLY A 58 -4.07 -8.75 9.70
N PRO A 59 -4.21 -8.09 10.85
CA PRO A 59 -3.06 -7.70 11.67
C PRO A 59 -2.33 -8.94 12.19
N THR A 60 -1.00 -8.85 12.26
CA THR A 60 -0.11 -9.87 12.82
C THR A 60 0.82 -9.23 13.85
N PRO A 61 1.39 -10.01 14.80
CA PRO A 61 2.34 -9.47 15.77
C PRO A 61 3.55 -8.77 15.13
N ARG A 62 4.00 -9.25 13.96
CA ARG A 62 5.05 -8.61 13.16
C ARG A 62 4.47 -8.14 11.83
N VAL A 63 4.62 -6.86 11.50
CA VAL A 63 4.11 -6.26 10.26
C VAL A 63 4.62 -6.98 9.00
N ALA A 64 5.87 -7.45 9.00
CA ALA A 64 6.43 -8.23 7.91
C ALA A 64 5.60 -9.49 7.62
N ASP A 65 5.10 -10.17 8.66
CA ASP A 65 4.30 -11.38 8.50
C ASP A 65 2.94 -11.09 7.83
N ALA A 66 2.34 -9.91 8.09
CA ALA A 66 1.10 -9.51 7.45
C ALA A 66 1.32 -9.27 5.94
N TRP A 67 2.42 -8.61 5.59
CA TRP A 67 2.80 -8.43 4.18
C TRP A 67 3.04 -9.76 3.48
N ASP A 68 3.80 -10.66 4.11
CA ASP A 68 4.08 -11.98 3.54
C ASP A 68 2.82 -12.83 3.40
N GLN A 69 1.91 -12.77 4.37
CA GLN A 69 0.61 -13.42 4.29
C GLN A 69 -0.26 -12.86 3.17
N ALA A 70 -0.33 -11.54 3.04
CA ALA A 70 -1.09 -10.88 1.99
C ALA A 70 -0.51 -11.25 0.61
N ILE A 71 0.82 -11.26 0.43
CA ILE A 71 1.48 -11.68 -0.81
C ILE A 71 1.14 -13.14 -1.15
N ARG A 72 1.26 -14.07 -0.19
CA ARG A 72 0.93 -15.49 -0.43
C ARG A 72 -0.54 -15.67 -0.85
N ARG A 73 -1.45 -14.97 -0.19
CA ARG A 73 -2.89 -15.00 -0.54
C ARG A 73 -3.15 -14.38 -1.91
N ALA A 74 -2.45 -13.30 -2.26
CA ALA A 74 -2.58 -12.64 -3.56
C ALA A 74 -2.17 -13.59 -4.70
N ARG A 75 -1.06 -14.32 -4.51
CA ARG A 75 -0.58 -15.33 -5.48
C ARG A 75 -1.56 -16.50 -5.63
N ALA A 76 -2.10 -17.00 -4.52
CA ALA A 76 -3.11 -18.05 -4.57
C ALA A 76 -4.36 -17.60 -5.32
N GLU A 77 -4.83 -16.38 -5.09
CA GLU A 77 -5.97 -15.81 -5.82
C GLU A 77 -5.64 -15.59 -7.30
N LEU A 78 -4.44 -15.13 -7.63
CA LEU A 78 -3.98 -15.01 -9.01
C LEU A 78 -4.03 -16.36 -9.75
N GLY A 79 -3.61 -17.43 -9.07
CA GLY A 79 -3.73 -18.79 -9.60
C GLY A 79 -5.18 -19.17 -9.91
N ARG A 80 -6.12 -18.82 -9.02
CA ARG A 80 -7.56 -19.05 -9.25
C ARG A 80 -8.10 -18.25 -10.44
N VAL A 81 -7.70 -16.97 -10.57
CA VAL A 81 -8.09 -16.11 -11.70
C VAL A 81 -7.61 -16.71 -13.03
N ILE A 82 -6.35 -17.14 -13.09
CA ILE A 82 -5.75 -17.76 -14.28
C ILE A 82 -6.52 -19.01 -14.69
N ILE A 83 -6.78 -19.92 -13.73
CA ILE A 83 -7.51 -21.17 -13.99
C ILE A 83 -8.92 -20.85 -14.49
N SER A 84 -9.64 -19.98 -13.80
CA SER A 84 -11.01 -19.56 -14.17
C SER A 84 -11.05 -19.04 -15.60
N HIS A 85 -10.10 -18.18 -15.96
CA HIS A 85 -10.02 -17.60 -17.30
C HIS A 85 -9.73 -18.66 -18.37
N VAL A 86 -8.79 -19.57 -18.13
CA VAL A 86 -8.47 -20.65 -19.07
C VAL A 86 -9.63 -21.62 -19.22
N THR A 87 -10.25 -22.06 -18.13
CA THR A 87 -11.43 -22.94 -18.19
C THR A 87 -12.63 -22.26 -18.87
N SER A 88 -12.78 -20.94 -18.74
CA SER A 88 -13.85 -20.22 -19.45
C SER A 88 -13.65 -20.16 -20.97
N LYS A 89 -12.39 -20.12 -21.43
CA LYS A 89 -12.02 -20.11 -22.86
C LYS A 89 -12.02 -21.52 -23.46
N ASP A 90 -11.57 -22.50 -22.68
CA ASP A 90 -11.57 -23.91 -23.03
C ASP A 90 -12.90 -24.52 -22.58
N THR A 91 -13.99 -24.27 -23.32
CA THR A 91 -15.35 -24.83 -23.05
C THR A 91 -15.42 -26.37 -23.06
N ILE A 92 -14.29 -27.07 -23.08
CA ILE A 92 -14.19 -28.53 -23.05
C ILE A 92 -12.97 -28.94 -22.19
N ILE A 93 -13.08 -28.86 -20.87
CA ILE A 93 -12.27 -29.73 -20.00
C ILE A 93 -13.22 -30.53 -19.13
N SER A 94 -13.38 -31.78 -19.54
CA SER A 94 -14.22 -32.80 -18.94
C SER A 94 -14.08 -32.87 -17.41
N THR A 95 -15.25 -32.92 -16.79
CA THR A 95 -15.56 -33.12 -15.38
C THR A 95 -14.72 -34.22 -14.72
N SER A 96 -13.57 -33.83 -14.20
CA SER A 96 -12.82 -34.53 -13.16
C SER A 96 -12.11 -33.43 -12.35
N ASN A 97 -10.91 -33.59 -11.83
CA ASN A 97 -9.99 -32.44 -11.69
C ASN A 97 -10.09 -31.46 -10.49
N GLY A 98 -10.81 -31.74 -9.39
CA GLY A 98 -10.57 -31.01 -8.12
C GLY A 98 -9.10 -31.09 -7.66
N LYS A 99 -8.47 -32.25 -7.87
CA LYS A 99 -7.02 -32.47 -7.65
C LYS A 99 -6.14 -31.66 -8.61
N TYR A 100 -6.55 -31.54 -9.87
CA TYR A 100 -5.82 -30.78 -10.90
C TYR A 100 -5.86 -29.27 -10.63
N VAL A 101 -7.02 -28.72 -10.26
CA VAL A 101 -7.14 -27.32 -9.83
C VAL A 101 -6.24 -27.06 -8.63
N THR A 102 -6.27 -27.95 -7.62
CA THR A 102 -5.41 -27.83 -6.44
C THR A 102 -3.92 -27.89 -6.80
N GLN A 103 -3.54 -28.77 -7.73
CA GLN A 103 -2.16 -28.89 -8.20
C GLN A 103 -1.69 -27.65 -8.98
N ILE A 104 -2.55 -27.07 -9.83
CA ILE A 104 -2.22 -25.82 -10.52
C ILE A 104 -2.09 -24.68 -9.53
N VAL A 105 -3.05 -24.50 -8.62
CA VAL A 105 -2.97 -23.46 -7.59
C VAL A 105 -1.69 -23.64 -6.77
N LYS A 106 -1.36 -24.87 -6.38
CA LYS A 106 -0.13 -25.19 -5.68
C LYS A 106 1.10 -24.81 -6.49
N ILE A 107 1.21 -25.21 -7.76
CA ILE A 107 2.35 -24.85 -8.61
C ILE A 107 2.45 -23.32 -8.77
N LEU A 108 1.33 -22.64 -8.99
CA LEU A 108 1.23 -21.18 -9.09
C LEU A 108 1.35 -20.46 -7.73
N SER A 109 1.45 -21.15 -6.60
CA SER A 109 1.59 -20.52 -5.28
C SER A 109 2.92 -20.87 -4.60
N ASP A 110 3.36 -22.12 -4.76
CA ASP A 110 4.56 -22.73 -4.15
C ASP A 110 5.81 -22.55 -4.98
N SER A 111 5.71 -22.44 -6.30
CA SER A 111 6.84 -21.83 -7.01
C SER A 111 6.98 -20.45 -6.38
N GLU A 112 8.10 -20.18 -5.73
CA GLU A 112 8.39 -18.87 -5.14
C GLU A 112 8.47 -17.87 -6.29
N LEU A 113 7.31 -17.44 -6.81
CA LEU A 113 7.12 -17.12 -8.21
C LEU A 113 7.95 -15.89 -8.62
N ASN A 114 9.10 -16.16 -9.22
CA ASN A 114 9.88 -15.21 -10.02
C ASN A 114 9.04 -14.53 -11.13
N TYR A 115 7.83 -15.02 -11.41
CA TYR A 115 6.95 -14.52 -12.47
C TYR A 115 5.79 -13.68 -11.96
N THR A 116 5.67 -13.49 -10.64
CA THR A 116 4.65 -12.60 -10.05
C THR A 116 5.30 -11.36 -9.51
N GLU A 117 4.81 -10.21 -9.96
CA GLU A 117 5.25 -8.91 -9.46
C GLU A 117 4.27 -8.41 -8.41
N VAL A 118 4.80 -7.92 -7.30
CA VAL A 118 4.04 -7.08 -6.36
C VAL A 118 4.06 -5.67 -6.90
N ILE A 119 2.89 -5.16 -7.28
CA ILE A 119 2.75 -3.84 -7.90
C ILE A 119 2.49 -2.78 -6.86
N GLU A 120 1.65 -3.10 -5.88
CA GLU A 120 1.28 -2.15 -4.85
C GLU A 120 1.00 -2.83 -3.52
N ARG A 121 1.20 -2.07 -2.45
CA ARG A 121 0.96 -2.46 -1.07
C ARG A 121 0.20 -1.33 -0.39
N TRP A 122 -0.85 -1.66 0.33
CA TRP A 122 -1.60 -0.68 1.11
C TRP A 122 -2.01 -1.27 2.46
N ALA A 123 -1.87 -0.48 3.51
CA ALA A 123 -2.20 -0.87 4.88
C ALA A 123 -3.34 0.01 5.39
N ASP A 124 -4.47 -0.62 5.68
CA ASP A 124 -5.64 0.05 6.21
C ASP A 124 -5.51 0.22 7.73
N LYS A 125 -4.83 1.28 8.17
CA LYS A 125 -4.61 1.51 9.59
C LYS A 125 -5.91 1.85 10.33
N SER A 126 -6.83 2.56 9.66
CA SER A 126 -8.05 3.13 10.26
C SER A 126 -9.31 2.32 10.01
N GLY A 127 -9.29 1.38 9.08
CA GLY A 127 -10.47 0.65 8.63
C GLY A 127 -11.30 1.43 7.60
N LEU A 128 -10.63 2.18 6.71
CA LEU A 128 -11.26 2.96 5.65
C LEU A 128 -11.93 2.09 4.58
N TYR A 129 -11.32 0.95 4.23
CA TYR A 129 -11.80 0.02 3.21
C TYR A 129 -12.28 -1.30 3.81
N GLY A 130 -11.57 -1.82 4.80
CA GLY A 130 -11.93 -3.04 5.52
C GLY A 130 -11.80 -2.86 7.03
N PRO A 131 -11.63 -3.95 7.80
CA PRO A 131 -11.36 -3.81 9.23
C PRO A 131 -9.99 -3.14 9.46
N PRO A 132 -9.84 -2.33 10.51
CA PRO A 132 -8.58 -1.66 10.81
C PRO A 132 -7.44 -2.66 11.01
N GLY A 133 -6.23 -2.24 10.66
CA GLY A 133 -5.00 -3.04 10.73
C GLY A 133 -4.87 -4.10 9.62
N HIS A 134 -5.67 -4.02 8.55
CA HIS A 134 -5.56 -4.95 7.42
C HIS A 134 -4.52 -4.50 6.39
N PHE A 135 -3.96 -5.48 5.69
CA PHE A 135 -2.90 -5.32 4.71
C PHE A 135 -3.35 -5.90 3.38
N TYR A 136 -3.21 -5.11 2.32
CA TYR A 136 -3.66 -5.42 0.98
C TYR A 136 -2.49 -5.37 0.02
N VAL A 137 -2.39 -6.37 -0.85
CA VAL A 137 -1.30 -6.46 -1.82
C VAL A 137 -1.88 -6.78 -3.18
N LEU A 138 -1.57 -5.93 -4.16
CA LEU A 138 -1.86 -6.16 -5.57
C LEU A 138 -0.68 -6.86 -6.22
N VAL A 139 -0.95 -7.99 -6.86
CA VAL A 139 0.03 -8.73 -7.67
C VAL A 139 -0.41 -8.83 -9.12
N ARG A 140 0.55 -9.04 -10.01
CA ARG A 140 0.29 -9.38 -11.42
C ARG A 140 1.19 -10.46 -11.97
N MET A 141 0.76 -11.07 -13.07
CA MET A 141 1.55 -12.00 -13.90
C MET A 141 1.18 -11.83 -15.37
N GLU A 142 2.16 -11.90 -16.27
CA GLU A 142 1.91 -11.86 -17.71
C GLU A 142 1.06 -13.06 -18.17
N LYS A 143 0.08 -12.81 -19.04
CA LYS A 143 -0.82 -13.86 -19.53
C LYS A 143 -0.08 -14.94 -20.33
N VAL A 144 0.86 -14.53 -21.18
CA VAL A 144 1.70 -15.46 -21.96
C VAL A 144 2.50 -16.37 -21.03
N ARG A 145 3.04 -15.82 -19.93
CA ARG A 145 3.77 -16.60 -18.94
C ARG A 145 2.85 -17.58 -18.21
N ALA A 146 1.65 -17.13 -17.82
CA ALA A 146 0.67 -17.97 -17.16
C ALA A 146 0.27 -19.17 -18.04
N GLU A 147 0.00 -18.94 -19.33
CA GLU A 147 -0.29 -19.99 -20.30
C GLU A 147 0.88 -20.97 -20.47
N SER A 148 2.12 -20.47 -20.50
CA SER A 148 3.31 -21.32 -20.55
C SER A 148 3.43 -22.24 -19.34
N VAL A 149 3.13 -21.72 -18.14
CA VAL A 149 3.16 -22.54 -16.91
C VAL A 149 2.08 -23.62 -16.96
N LEU A 150 0.86 -23.28 -17.35
CA LEU A 150 -0.23 -24.27 -17.44
C LEU A 150 0.07 -25.39 -18.42
N ARG A 151 0.70 -25.09 -19.56
CA ARG A 151 1.12 -26.12 -20.54
C ARG A 151 2.17 -27.07 -19.98
N SER A 152 3.03 -26.63 -19.06
CA SER A 152 4.08 -27.47 -18.45
C SER A 152 3.55 -28.47 -17.42
N ILE A 153 2.29 -28.32 -16.99
CA ILE A 153 1.63 -29.19 -16.01
C ILE A 153 0.97 -30.40 -16.71
N LYS A 154 0.86 -30.37 -18.04
CA LYS A 154 0.16 -31.36 -18.86
C LYS A 154 0.98 -32.64 -19.08
#